data_AF-A0A820ZCI0-F1
#
_entry.id   AF-A0A820ZCI0-F1
#
_cell.length_a   1.000
_cell.length_b   1.000
_cell.length_c   1.000
_cell.angle_alpha   90.00
_cell.angle_beta   90.00
_cell.angle_gamma   90.00
#
_symmetry.space_group_name_H-M   'P 1'
#
loop_
_entity.id
_entity.type
_entity.pdbx_description
1 polymer ?
#
loop_
_entity_poly.entity_id
_entity_poly.type
_entity_poly.pdbx_seq_one_letter_code
_entity_poly.pdbx_strand_id
1 'polypeptide(L)'
;IQQCLHTHGLILRRISDHTNRFYLIEEKLFHEQCQQYMKQHQDDYELVSSISNMETIVNQHIQKINTALNFLNKDIYQQLVLQRNDIQLKNVNFLFDRSYVKPIFSMESNVTSKLSTYLDNLLRPTIEDILKDTFVDQDFDFIQRLQQPKCSSKLQQTTLLVRIKIQNFFNMFTYQSTVNRIIYLLVKHCKNQPINGVSMIAIESLLELYLKYTLFIYQDHIYSFNRGMSNQTHFNTLLSSLCLYYWITKKFNNNEFILQYTDELFFTWNQSKDNLNTFLDTLKEFFYGDYIDLKIEYGQKITIQNIYLENYHGQFYTAIKSISMILPYVTGYPKVKYQKWFRSTLIRLIQLSTNYQDFTRQRINMEICCLTSGYSHEFIENELQNFNCYFNVNIYQIQTNELIYQQLRSHLLKFPPRKSSNSIIQFTYLYDYGPYHEFKNTFSHIWSTYTNSHATLSSQQIKILLNAKHLFSLNNLLVQNKI
;
A
#
# COMPACT_ATOMS: atom_id res chain seq x y z
N ILE A 1 1.01 -26.66 -19.64
CA ILE A 1 -0.06 -26.36 -18.66
C ILE A 1 -1.08 -25.38 -19.24
N GLN A 2 -0.72 -24.14 -19.63
CA GLN A 2 -1.70 -23.17 -20.14
C GLN A 2 -2.45 -23.59 -21.40
N GLN A 3 -1.79 -24.18 -22.40
CA GLN A 3 -2.51 -24.76 -23.55
C GLN A 3 -3.54 -25.79 -23.12
N CYS A 4 -3.20 -26.66 -22.16
CA CYS A 4 -4.13 -27.64 -21.59
C CYS A 4 -5.28 -26.94 -20.85
N LEU A 5 -5.00 -25.93 -20.03
CA LEU A 5 -6.05 -25.15 -19.35
C LEU A 5 -6.99 -24.48 -20.34
N HIS A 6 -6.45 -23.84 -21.38
CA HIS A 6 -7.23 -23.17 -22.42
C HIS A 6 -8.08 -24.14 -23.25
N THR A 7 -7.58 -25.37 -23.48
CA THR A 7 -8.36 -26.43 -24.16
C THR A 7 -9.59 -26.83 -23.35
N HIS A 8 -9.54 -26.68 -22.02
CA HIS A 8 -10.64 -26.93 -21.11
C HIS A 8 -11.41 -25.65 -20.71
N GLY A 9 -11.14 -24.52 -21.37
CA GLY A 9 -11.78 -23.24 -21.04
C GLY A 9 -11.44 -22.70 -19.64
N LEU A 10 -10.31 -23.10 -19.07
CA LEU A 10 -9.85 -22.69 -17.75
C LEU A 10 -8.70 -21.68 -17.86
N ILE A 11 -8.66 -20.73 -16.93
CA ILE A 11 -7.56 -19.79 -16.75
C ILE A 11 -6.99 -19.87 -15.34
N LEU A 12 -5.67 -19.71 -15.24
CA LEU A 12 -4.98 -19.56 -13.96
C LEU A 12 -4.71 -18.08 -13.71
N ARG A 13 -5.31 -17.50 -12.67
CA ARG A 13 -5.21 -16.07 -12.33
C ARG A 13 -4.72 -15.87 -10.91
N ARG A 14 -3.87 -14.85 -10.71
CA ARG A 14 -3.39 -14.49 -9.39
C ARG A 14 -4.50 -13.83 -8.56
N ILE A 15 -4.54 -14.10 -7.26
CA ILE A 15 -5.42 -13.39 -6.31
C ILE A 15 -4.94 -11.95 -6.14
N SER A 16 -5.85 -11.01 -5.89
CA SER A 16 -5.56 -9.63 -5.50
C SER A 16 -4.82 -9.47 -4.17
N ASP A 17 -4.63 -10.55 -3.41
CA ASP A 17 -3.99 -10.52 -2.11
C ASP A 17 -2.44 -10.60 -2.19
N HIS A 18 -1.82 -10.32 -1.05
CA HIS A 18 -0.36 -10.35 -0.89
C HIS A 18 0.21 -11.78 -0.89
N THR A 19 -0.61 -12.83 -1.02
CA THR A 19 -0.23 -14.21 -0.69
C THR A 19 0.24 -15.06 -1.88
N ASN A 20 0.51 -14.44 -3.05
CA ASN A 20 0.98 -15.15 -4.27
C ASN A 20 0.12 -16.38 -4.64
N ARG A 21 -1.15 -16.38 -4.27
CA ARG A 21 -2.10 -17.45 -4.60
C ARG A 21 -2.59 -17.30 -6.04
N PHE A 22 -2.95 -18.43 -6.64
CA PHE A 22 -3.58 -18.50 -7.95
C PHE A 22 -4.91 -19.24 -7.85
N TYR A 23 -5.95 -18.75 -8.51
CA TYR A 23 -7.18 -19.49 -8.76
C TYR A 23 -7.18 -20.07 -10.15
N LEU A 24 -7.66 -21.30 -10.24
CA LEU A 24 -8.11 -21.91 -11.47
C LEU A 24 -9.61 -21.64 -11.59
N ILE A 25 -10.03 -20.95 -12.65
CA ILE A 25 -11.43 -20.58 -12.89
C ILE A 25 -11.77 -20.75 -14.36
N GLU A 26 -13.04 -21.02 -14.67
CA GLU A 26 -13.54 -20.98 -16.04
C GLU A 26 -13.37 -19.57 -16.63
N GLU A 27 -12.79 -19.51 -17.82
CA GLU A 27 -12.51 -18.27 -18.52
C GLU A 27 -13.78 -17.45 -18.76
N LYS A 28 -14.85 -18.13 -19.20
CA LYS A 28 -16.15 -17.51 -19.47
C LYS A 28 -16.72 -16.85 -18.21
N LEU A 29 -16.75 -17.58 -17.09
CA LEU A 29 -17.24 -17.07 -15.80
C LEU A 29 -16.44 -15.85 -15.35
N PHE A 30 -15.11 -15.87 -15.50
CA PHE A 30 -14.27 -14.74 -15.15
C PHE A 30 -14.58 -13.49 -16.00
N HIS A 31 -14.76 -13.66 -17.31
CA HIS A 31 -15.12 -12.56 -18.21
C HIS A 31 -16.52 -12.00 -17.89
N GLU A 32 -17.49 -12.87 -17.60
CA GLU A 32 -18.84 -12.47 -17.16
C GLU A 32 -18.77 -11.63 -15.88
N GLN A 33 -17.95 -12.04 -14.90
CA GLN A 33 -17.74 -11.27 -13.67
C GLN A 33 -17.08 -9.90 -13.92
N CYS A 34 -16.13 -9.82 -14.85
CA CYS A 34 -15.50 -8.54 -15.23
C CYS A 34 -16.51 -7.59 -15.91
N GLN A 35 -17.34 -8.12 -16.80
CA GLN A 35 -18.41 -7.34 -17.44
C GLN A 35 -19.47 -6.90 -16.43
N GLN A 36 -19.86 -7.80 -15.53
CA GLN A 36 -20.79 -7.48 -14.45
C GLN A 36 -20.22 -6.38 -13.54
N TYR A 37 -18.93 -6.43 -13.21
CA TYR A 37 -18.26 -5.38 -12.44
C TYR A 37 -18.36 -4.03 -13.15
N MET A 38 -17.95 -3.96 -14.42
CA MET A 38 -18.00 -2.72 -15.20
C MET A 38 -19.43 -2.17 -15.33
N LYS A 39 -20.42 -3.04 -15.47
CA LYS A 39 -21.84 -2.66 -15.53
C LYS A 39 -22.36 -2.13 -14.19
N GLN A 40 -21.98 -2.77 -13.08
CA GLN A 40 -22.33 -2.31 -11.72
C GLN A 40 -21.70 -0.96 -11.38
N HIS A 41 -20.55 -0.65 -11.97
CA HIS A 41 -19.78 0.57 -11.75
C HIS A 41 -19.85 1.51 -12.97
N GLN A 42 -20.93 1.45 -13.76
CA GLN A 42 -21.08 2.30 -14.95
C GLN A 42 -21.09 3.81 -14.59
N ASP A 43 -21.52 4.17 -13.38
CA ASP A 43 -21.52 5.56 -12.92
C ASP A 43 -20.11 6.01 -12.48
N ASP A 44 -19.19 5.07 -12.24
CA ASP A 44 -17.78 5.36 -11.92
C ASP A 44 -16.94 5.67 -13.16
N TYR A 45 -17.38 5.24 -14.34
CA TYR A 45 -16.58 5.27 -15.56
C TYR A 45 -17.34 5.90 -16.73
N GLU A 46 -16.71 6.85 -17.41
CA GLU A 46 -17.27 7.43 -18.63
C GLU A 46 -16.67 6.73 -19.85
N LEU A 47 -17.52 6.29 -20.78
CA LEU A 47 -17.05 5.84 -22.08
C LEU A 47 -16.64 7.05 -22.92
N VAL A 48 -15.35 7.15 -23.24
CA VAL A 48 -14.80 8.27 -24.02
C VAL A 48 -14.84 7.96 -25.51
N SER A 49 -14.35 6.78 -25.93
CA SER A 49 -14.35 6.37 -27.34
C SER A 49 -14.00 4.90 -27.53
N SER A 50 -13.98 4.46 -28.78
CA SER A 50 -13.37 3.20 -29.22
C SER A 50 -11.84 3.32 -29.27
N ILE A 51 -11.13 2.20 -29.08
CA ILE A 51 -9.67 2.11 -29.24
C ILE A 51 -9.20 2.48 -30.65
N SER A 52 -10.08 2.33 -31.65
CA SER A 52 -9.80 2.76 -33.03
C SER A 52 -9.49 4.25 -33.15
N ASN A 53 -9.97 5.07 -32.20
CA ASN A 53 -9.77 6.52 -32.16
C ASN A 53 -8.70 6.94 -31.14
N MET A 54 -7.91 5.99 -30.61
CA MET A 54 -6.99 6.24 -29.50
C MET A 54 -6.05 7.42 -29.75
N GLU A 55 -5.45 7.47 -30.93
CA GLU A 55 -4.47 8.52 -31.24
C GLU A 55 -5.10 9.92 -31.23
N THR A 56 -6.28 10.06 -31.84
CA THR A 56 -7.04 11.32 -31.83
C THR A 56 -7.41 11.73 -30.41
N ILE A 57 -7.94 10.81 -29.60
CA ILE A 57 -8.36 11.08 -28.22
C ILE A 57 -7.17 11.48 -27.35
N VAL A 58 -6.06 10.76 -27.42
CA VAL A 58 -4.84 11.07 -26.67
C VAL A 58 -4.31 12.44 -27.07
N ASN A 59 -4.23 12.75 -28.37
CA ASN A 59 -3.76 14.05 -28.84
C ASN A 59 -4.67 15.20 -28.39
N GLN A 60 -5.99 15.01 -28.41
CA GLN A 60 -6.94 16.00 -27.87
C GLN A 60 -6.75 16.23 -26.37
N HIS A 61 -6.49 15.17 -25.59
CA HIS A 61 -6.23 15.28 -24.15
C HIS A 61 -4.89 15.98 -23.86
N ILE A 62 -3.83 15.64 -24.60
CA ILE A 62 -2.53 16.33 -24.54
C ILE A 62 -2.72 17.83 -24.78
N GLN A 63 -3.45 18.21 -25.84
CA GLN A 63 -3.71 19.62 -26.16
C GLN A 63 -4.47 20.31 -25.03
N LYS A 64 -5.57 19.72 -24.55
CA LYS A 64 -6.35 20.29 -23.44
C LYS A 64 -5.50 20.50 -22.18
N ILE A 65 -4.69 19.52 -21.79
CA ILE A 65 -3.81 19.62 -20.63
C ILE A 65 -2.74 20.70 -20.89
N ASN A 66 -2.01 20.65 -22.01
CA ASN A 66 -0.95 21.62 -22.30
C ASN A 66 -1.49 23.06 -22.37
N THR A 67 -2.66 23.28 -22.96
CA THR A 67 -3.32 24.59 -22.97
C THR A 67 -3.69 25.04 -21.55
N ALA A 68 -4.22 24.12 -20.74
CA ALA A 68 -4.55 24.41 -19.36
C ALA A 68 -3.31 24.65 -18.49
N LEU A 69 -2.13 24.15 -18.84
CA LEU A 69 -0.89 24.41 -18.08
C LEU A 69 -0.29 25.79 -18.36
N ASN A 70 -0.77 26.54 -19.36
CA ASN A 70 -0.18 27.83 -19.75
C ASN A 70 -0.25 28.92 -18.66
N PHE A 71 -1.08 28.76 -17.62
CA PHE A 71 -1.13 29.70 -16.50
C PHE A 71 0.06 29.54 -15.53
N LEU A 72 0.83 28.45 -15.62
CA LEU A 72 1.95 28.17 -14.75
C LEU A 72 3.19 28.96 -15.14
N ASN A 73 4.11 29.12 -14.19
CA ASN A 73 5.45 29.63 -14.50
C ASN A 73 6.13 28.70 -15.54
N LYS A 74 6.90 29.30 -16.45
CA LYS A 74 7.65 28.67 -17.53
C LYS A 74 8.44 27.42 -17.07
N ASP A 75 9.09 27.48 -15.92
CA ASP A 75 9.90 26.34 -15.43
C ASP A 75 9.02 25.13 -15.08
N ILE A 76 7.87 25.36 -14.44
CA ILE A 76 6.91 24.31 -14.10
C ILE A 76 6.23 23.79 -15.36
N TYR A 77 5.86 24.69 -16.27
CA TYR A 77 5.28 24.34 -17.56
C TYR A 77 6.20 23.40 -18.36
N GLN A 78 7.49 23.71 -18.44
CA GLN A 78 8.48 22.87 -19.14
C GLN A 78 8.64 21.48 -18.53
N GLN A 79 8.46 21.32 -17.22
CA GLN A 79 8.48 20.02 -16.56
C GLN A 79 7.22 19.19 -16.85
N LEU A 80 6.08 19.85 -17.04
CA LEU A 80 4.77 19.21 -17.14
C LEU A 80 4.28 19.02 -18.58
N VAL A 81 4.84 19.75 -19.54
CA VAL A 81 4.42 19.68 -20.94
C VAL A 81 4.46 18.24 -21.45
N LEU A 82 3.35 17.83 -22.06
CA LEU A 82 3.15 16.49 -22.55
C LEU A 82 3.54 16.38 -24.02
N GLN A 83 4.26 15.32 -24.35
CA GLN A 83 4.57 14.91 -25.72
C GLN A 83 3.94 13.55 -25.98
N ARG A 84 3.45 13.33 -27.20
CA ARG A 84 2.76 12.09 -27.57
C ARG A 84 3.60 10.83 -27.33
N ASN A 85 4.91 10.92 -27.53
CA ASN A 85 5.84 9.79 -27.40
C ASN A 85 5.97 9.29 -25.95
N ASP A 86 5.60 10.11 -24.97
CA ASP A 86 5.70 9.78 -23.55
C ASP A 86 4.48 9.01 -23.03
N ILE A 87 3.46 8.83 -23.88
CA ILE A 87 2.13 8.38 -23.45
C ILE A 87 1.78 7.00 -24.00
N GLN A 88 1.48 6.07 -23.10
CA GLN A 88 0.89 4.77 -23.35
C GLN A 88 -0.30 4.56 -22.42
N LEU A 89 -1.49 4.50 -23.00
CA LEU A 89 -2.67 4.06 -22.27
C LEU A 89 -2.55 2.56 -22.04
N LYS A 90 -2.78 2.11 -20.80
CA LYS A 90 -2.70 0.71 -20.44
C LYS A 90 -4.08 0.14 -20.12
N ASN A 91 -4.19 -1.17 -20.31
CA ASN A 91 -5.40 -1.92 -20.05
C ASN A 91 -5.65 -2.06 -18.55
N VAL A 92 -6.93 -2.04 -18.18
CA VAL A 92 -7.38 -2.52 -16.88
C VAL A 92 -7.34 -4.03 -16.88
N ASN A 93 -6.67 -4.57 -15.87
CA ASN A 93 -6.69 -6.00 -15.60
C ASN A 93 -7.59 -6.26 -14.40
N PHE A 94 -8.21 -7.43 -14.34
CA PHE A 94 -8.98 -7.84 -13.16
C PHE A 94 -8.22 -8.93 -12.43
N LEU A 95 -8.17 -8.82 -11.10
CA LEU A 95 -7.75 -9.90 -10.23
C LEU A 95 -8.96 -10.48 -9.51
N PHE A 96 -8.96 -11.78 -9.34
CA PHE A 96 -10.01 -12.47 -8.61
C PHE A 96 -9.75 -12.38 -7.10
N ASP A 97 -10.79 -12.12 -6.33
CA ASP A 97 -10.78 -12.03 -4.87
C ASP A 97 -11.94 -12.84 -4.30
N ARG A 98 -11.68 -14.14 -4.06
CA ARG A 98 -12.59 -15.15 -3.51
C ARG A 98 -13.90 -15.37 -4.29
N SER A 99 -14.77 -14.37 -4.35
CA SER A 99 -16.10 -14.44 -4.97
C SER A 99 -16.40 -13.26 -5.90
N TYR A 100 -15.48 -12.29 -6.03
CA TYR A 100 -15.64 -11.14 -6.91
C TYR A 100 -14.33 -10.80 -7.63
N VAL A 101 -14.40 -9.92 -8.63
CA VAL A 101 -13.23 -9.40 -9.34
C VAL A 101 -12.93 -7.97 -8.89
N LYS A 102 -11.64 -7.62 -8.85
CA LYS A 102 -11.15 -6.29 -8.48
C LYS A 102 -10.28 -5.74 -9.61
N PRO A 103 -10.52 -4.51 -10.09
CA PRO A 103 -9.72 -3.93 -11.14
C PRO A 103 -8.33 -3.54 -10.65
N ILE A 104 -7.38 -3.63 -11.57
CA ILE A 104 -5.99 -3.22 -11.47
C ILE A 104 -5.69 -2.34 -12.67
N PHE A 105 -5.40 -1.09 -12.37
CA PHE A 105 -5.15 -0.05 -13.35
C PHE A 105 -3.65 0.17 -13.50
N SER A 106 -3.05 -0.19 -14.63
CA SER A 106 -1.67 0.22 -14.86
C SER A 106 -1.65 1.68 -15.31
N MET A 107 -1.00 2.56 -14.55
CA MET A 107 -1.02 4.01 -14.79
C MET A 107 0.34 4.60 -15.13
N GLU A 108 1.34 3.76 -15.36
CA GLU A 108 2.64 4.21 -15.87
C GLU A 108 2.44 4.74 -17.31
N SER A 109 3.05 5.89 -17.63
CA SER A 109 2.98 6.56 -18.94
C SER A 109 1.56 6.99 -19.39
N ASN A 110 0.63 7.21 -18.48
CA ASN A 110 -0.65 7.87 -18.79
C ASN A 110 -0.45 9.34 -19.22
N VAL A 111 -1.47 9.94 -19.88
CA VAL A 111 -1.52 11.39 -20.15
C VAL A 111 -1.36 12.23 -18.88
N THR A 112 -1.74 11.69 -17.72
CA THR A 112 -1.66 12.39 -16.42
C THR A 112 -0.47 11.95 -15.55
N SER A 113 0.42 11.07 -16.02
CA SER A 113 1.52 10.54 -15.18
C SER A 113 2.51 11.62 -14.75
N LYS A 114 2.94 12.52 -15.64
CA LYS A 114 3.86 13.62 -15.28
C LYS A 114 3.22 14.53 -14.22
N LEU A 115 1.93 14.84 -14.36
CA LEU A 115 1.16 15.62 -13.39
C LEU A 115 1.09 14.90 -12.04
N SER A 116 0.78 13.61 -12.03
CA SER A 116 0.73 12.80 -10.81
C SER A 116 2.07 12.81 -10.07
N THR A 117 3.18 12.58 -10.79
CA THR A 117 4.52 12.55 -10.18
C THR A 117 4.92 13.92 -9.64
N TYR A 118 4.64 15.00 -10.39
CA TYR A 118 4.92 16.34 -9.95
C TYR A 118 4.12 16.71 -8.70
N LEU A 119 2.79 16.48 -8.71
CA LEU A 119 1.92 16.76 -7.58
C LEU A 119 2.27 15.91 -6.36
N ASP A 120 2.66 14.65 -6.55
CA ASP A 120 3.12 13.80 -5.46
C ASP A 120 4.37 14.38 -4.80
N ASN A 121 5.39 14.73 -5.60
CA ASN A 121 6.61 15.33 -5.08
C ASN A 121 6.36 16.70 -4.40
N LEU A 122 5.41 17.47 -4.93
CA LEU A 122 5.05 18.78 -4.40
C LEU A 122 4.32 18.68 -3.06
N LEU A 123 3.30 17.80 -2.98
CA LEU A 123 2.34 17.77 -1.88
C LEU A 123 2.70 16.78 -0.79
N ARG A 124 3.40 15.68 -1.11
CA ARG A 124 3.70 14.59 -0.17
C ARG A 124 4.34 15.08 1.13
N PRO A 125 5.38 15.95 1.14
CA PRO A 125 5.97 16.40 2.40
C PRO A 125 4.96 17.10 3.32
N THR A 126 4.10 17.94 2.74
CA THR A 126 3.06 18.66 3.48
C THR A 126 1.96 17.73 3.95
N ILE A 127 1.49 16.82 3.09
CA ILE A 127 0.41 15.89 3.43
C ILE A 127 0.87 14.88 4.49
N GLU A 128 2.09 14.35 4.38
CA GLU A 128 2.63 13.44 5.39
C GLU A 128 2.76 14.12 6.76
N ASP A 129 3.06 15.42 6.81
CA ASP A 129 3.05 16.19 8.05
C ASP A 129 1.64 16.39 8.61
N ILE A 130 0.66 16.73 7.76
CA ILE A 130 -0.76 16.84 8.15
C ILE A 130 -1.29 15.52 8.73
N LEU A 131 -0.93 14.40 8.08
CA LEU A 131 -1.43 13.08 8.43
C LEU A 131 -0.64 12.42 9.57
N LYS A 132 0.49 13.00 9.98
CA LYS A 132 1.47 12.38 10.89
C LYS A 132 0.86 11.79 12.15
N ASP A 133 -0.13 12.44 12.74
CA ASP A 133 -0.71 12.02 14.03
C ASP A 133 -1.80 10.94 13.91
N THR A 134 -2.35 10.74 12.73
CA THR A 134 -3.48 9.81 12.52
C THR A 134 -3.15 8.66 11.58
N PHE A 135 -2.34 8.90 10.54
CA PHE A 135 -2.04 7.89 9.53
C PHE A 135 -1.01 6.88 10.02
N VAL A 136 -1.31 5.63 9.73
CA VAL A 136 -0.54 4.44 10.09
C VAL A 136 -0.18 3.70 8.82
N ASP A 137 1.12 3.68 8.52
CA ASP A 137 1.66 3.01 7.33
C ASP A 137 1.92 1.52 7.58
N GLN A 138 2.25 1.15 8.83
CA GLN A 138 2.69 -0.21 9.18
C GLN A 138 2.14 -0.66 10.53
N ASP A 139 1.94 -1.98 10.66
CA ASP A 139 1.47 -2.63 11.89
C ASP A 139 2.29 -2.25 13.14
N PHE A 140 3.58 -2.01 12.99
CA PHE A 140 4.44 -1.63 14.10
C PHE A 140 4.14 -0.19 14.60
N ASP A 141 3.97 0.78 13.70
CA ASP A 141 3.59 2.15 14.04
C ASP A 141 2.24 2.16 14.78
N PHE A 142 1.31 1.33 14.32
CA PHE A 142 0.03 1.12 14.99
C PHE A 142 0.18 0.71 16.46
N ILE A 143 0.95 -0.35 16.72
CA ILE A 143 1.18 -0.84 18.10
C ILE A 143 1.90 0.21 18.94
N GLN A 144 2.89 0.90 18.37
CA GLN A 144 3.62 1.94 19.07
C GLN A 144 2.68 3.07 19.51
N ARG A 145 1.76 3.51 18.63
CA ARG A 145 0.77 4.56 18.95
C ARG A 145 -0.25 4.12 19.99
N LEU A 146 -0.69 2.85 19.96
CA LEU A 146 -1.59 2.30 21.00
C LEU A 146 -0.95 2.32 22.39
N GLN A 147 0.38 2.16 22.47
CA GLN A 147 1.13 2.18 23.72
C GLN A 147 1.48 3.58 24.22
N GLN A 148 1.33 4.61 23.40
CA GLN A 148 1.62 5.98 23.83
C GLN A 148 0.70 6.38 24.98
N PRO A 149 1.21 7.12 25.99
CA PRO A 149 0.41 7.54 27.15
C PRO A 149 -0.89 8.24 26.76
N LYS A 150 -0.88 9.00 25.66
CA LYS A 150 -2.05 9.71 25.11
C LYS A 150 -3.22 8.77 24.77
N CYS A 151 -2.92 7.52 24.40
CA CYS A 151 -3.91 6.48 24.12
C CYS A 151 -4.20 5.63 25.35
N SER A 152 -3.15 5.07 25.98
CA SER A 152 -3.29 4.07 27.03
C SER A 152 -3.90 4.63 28.32
N SER A 153 -3.63 5.89 28.67
CA SER A 153 -4.23 6.53 29.86
C SER A 153 -5.73 6.82 29.74
N LYS A 154 -6.28 6.81 28.53
CA LYS A 154 -7.70 7.08 28.27
C LYS A 154 -8.55 5.81 28.20
N LEU A 155 -7.94 4.64 28.23
CA LEU A 155 -8.64 3.37 28.11
C LEU A 155 -9.29 2.99 29.45
N GLN A 156 -10.59 2.74 29.42
CA GLN A 156 -11.39 2.24 30.53
C GLN A 156 -11.76 0.79 30.27
N GLN A 157 -12.17 0.05 31.31
CA GLN A 157 -12.62 -1.34 31.14
C GLN A 157 -13.86 -1.44 30.21
N THR A 158 -14.65 -0.38 30.14
CA THR A 158 -15.85 -0.24 29.31
C THR A 158 -15.56 0.30 27.91
N THR A 159 -14.32 0.71 27.61
CA THR A 159 -13.98 1.26 26.30
C THR A 159 -14.24 0.25 25.19
N LEU A 160 -14.99 0.68 24.19
CA LEU A 160 -15.22 -0.06 22.96
C LEU A 160 -14.12 0.28 21.95
N LEU A 161 -13.67 -0.74 21.24
CA LEU A 161 -12.81 -0.62 20.07
C LEU A 161 -13.71 -0.57 18.85
N VAL A 162 -13.52 0.40 17.98
CA VAL A 162 -14.32 0.59 16.77
C VAL A 162 -13.42 0.55 15.54
N ARG A 163 -13.83 -0.24 14.55
CA ARG A 163 -13.21 -0.33 13.24
C ARG A 163 -14.25 -0.03 12.17
N ILE A 164 -13.88 0.83 11.24
CA ILE A 164 -14.67 1.14 10.05
C ILE A 164 -13.80 0.80 8.85
N LYS A 165 -14.11 -0.29 8.13
CA LYS A 165 -13.48 -0.62 6.85
C LYS A 165 -14.30 -0.04 5.72
N ILE A 166 -13.63 0.59 4.77
CA ILE A 166 -14.27 1.18 3.60
C ILE A 166 -14.06 0.27 2.40
N GLN A 167 -15.14 -0.31 1.88
CA GLN A 167 -15.05 -1.39 0.89
C GLN A 167 -14.72 -0.86 -0.51
N ASN A 168 -15.22 0.32 -0.87
CA ASN A 168 -15.06 0.94 -2.18
C ASN A 168 -14.12 2.15 -2.14
N PHE A 169 -13.04 2.07 -1.33
CA PHE A 169 -12.15 3.18 -0.99
C PHE A 169 -11.72 4.08 -2.17
N PHE A 170 -11.31 3.47 -3.28
CA PHE A 170 -10.84 4.25 -4.44
C PHE A 170 -11.97 4.85 -5.29
N ASN A 171 -13.23 4.46 -5.08
CA ASN A 171 -14.39 4.89 -5.86
C ASN A 171 -15.36 5.77 -5.04
N MET A 172 -14.98 6.21 -3.85
CA MET A 172 -15.90 6.91 -2.94
C MET A 172 -16.25 8.34 -3.38
N PHE A 173 -15.30 9.04 -3.99
CA PHE A 173 -15.36 10.49 -4.17
C PHE A 173 -15.46 10.88 -5.64
N THR A 174 -16.31 11.86 -5.92
CA THR A 174 -16.23 12.60 -7.19
C THR A 174 -14.95 13.42 -7.22
N TYR A 175 -14.52 13.81 -8.41
CA TYR A 175 -13.33 14.65 -8.58
C TYR A 175 -13.47 15.97 -7.82
N GLN A 176 -14.60 16.65 -7.96
CA GLN A 176 -14.84 17.92 -7.27
C GLN A 176 -14.79 17.76 -5.74
N SER A 177 -15.41 16.69 -5.21
CA SER A 177 -15.38 16.41 -3.78
C SER A 177 -13.96 16.19 -3.28
N THR A 178 -13.15 15.45 -4.05
CA THR A 178 -11.73 15.19 -3.77
C THR A 178 -10.93 16.49 -3.72
N VAL A 179 -11.01 17.29 -4.79
CA VAL A 179 -10.30 18.58 -4.91
C VAL A 179 -10.68 19.53 -3.77
N ASN A 180 -11.97 19.76 -3.55
CA ASN A 180 -12.46 20.68 -2.53
C ASN A 180 -11.94 20.32 -1.13
N ARG A 181 -11.90 19.03 -0.78
CA ARG A 181 -11.42 18.55 0.53
C ARG A 181 -9.91 18.72 0.67
N ILE A 182 -9.15 18.38 -0.36
CA ILE A 182 -7.70 18.54 -0.37
C ILE A 182 -7.36 20.02 -0.22
N ILE A 183 -7.93 20.89 -1.04
CA ILE A 183 -7.68 22.33 -1.00
C ILE A 183 -8.10 22.94 0.33
N TYR A 184 -9.26 22.55 0.88
CA TYR A 184 -9.66 22.99 2.22
C TYR A 184 -8.60 22.66 3.28
N LEU A 185 -8.08 21.42 3.28
CA LEU A 185 -7.07 21.00 4.25
C LEU A 185 -5.73 21.70 4.02
N LEU A 186 -5.28 21.83 2.78
CA LEU A 186 -4.04 22.53 2.44
C LEU A 186 -4.13 24.02 2.84
N VAL A 187 -5.22 24.71 2.51
CA VAL A 187 -5.43 26.11 2.92
C VAL A 187 -5.44 26.24 4.44
N LYS A 188 -6.13 25.35 5.16
CA LYS A 188 -6.20 25.35 6.62
C LYS A 188 -4.83 25.14 7.27
N HIS A 189 -4.05 24.18 6.79
CA HIS A 189 -2.77 23.82 7.41
C HIS A 189 -1.60 24.72 6.96
N CYS A 190 -1.56 25.11 5.68
CA CYS A 190 -0.54 26.00 5.13
C CYS A 190 -0.89 27.49 5.32
N LYS A 191 -2.02 27.83 5.97
CA LYS A 191 -2.49 29.21 6.14
C LYS A 191 -2.54 29.98 4.82
N ASN A 192 -3.02 29.30 3.77
CA ASN A 192 -3.09 29.81 2.40
C ASN A 192 -1.73 30.24 1.79
N GLN A 193 -0.59 29.83 2.36
CA GLN A 193 0.73 30.10 1.78
C GLN A 193 1.03 29.13 0.62
N PRO A 194 1.80 29.57 -0.40
CA PRO A 194 2.19 28.71 -1.51
C PRO A 194 3.09 27.56 -1.03
N ILE A 195 2.94 26.38 -1.64
CA ILE A 195 3.78 25.21 -1.37
C ILE A 195 4.87 25.17 -2.44
N ASN A 196 6.14 25.27 -2.02
CA ASN A 196 7.31 25.35 -2.93
C ASN A 196 7.12 26.37 -4.07
N GLY A 197 6.53 27.54 -3.76
CA GLY A 197 6.28 28.60 -4.74
C GLY A 197 5.05 28.40 -5.64
N VAL A 198 4.30 27.31 -5.49
CA VAL A 198 3.06 27.03 -6.22
C VAL A 198 1.86 27.50 -5.40
N SER A 199 1.01 28.34 -5.99
CA SER A 199 -0.19 28.86 -5.32
C SER A 199 -1.27 27.78 -5.13
N MET A 200 -2.16 27.98 -4.16
CA MET A 200 -3.27 27.04 -3.92
C MET A 200 -4.20 26.91 -5.13
N ILE A 201 -4.47 28.00 -5.86
CA ILE A 201 -5.27 28.00 -7.09
C ILE A 201 -4.60 27.17 -8.19
N ALA A 202 -3.27 27.26 -8.30
CA ALA A 202 -2.52 26.45 -9.25
C ALA A 202 -2.54 24.96 -8.87
N ILE A 203 -2.41 24.64 -7.58
CA ILE A 203 -2.52 23.26 -7.07
C ILE A 203 -3.92 22.70 -7.34
N GLU A 204 -4.97 23.47 -7.07
CA GLU A 204 -6.37 23.12 -7.35
C GLU A 204 -6.57 22.78 -8.83
N SER A 205 -6.15 23.69 -9.71
CA SER A 205 -6.24 23.49 -11.16
C SER A 205 -5.47 22.24 -11.62
N LEU A 206 -4.27 22.01 -11.08
CA LEU A 206 -3.47 20.82 -11.41
C LEU A 206 -4.13 19.52 -10.94
N LEU A 207 -4.75 19.51 -9.75
CA LEU A 207 -5.49 18.36 -9.22
C LEU A 207 -6.72 18.06 -10.09
N GLU A 208 -7.46 19.09 -10.51
CA GLU A 208 -8.59 18.93 -11.43
C GLU A 208 -8.17 18.32 -12.76
N LEU A 209 -7.07 18.82 -13.35
CA LEU A 209 -6.52 18.26 -14.59
C LEU A 209 -6.11 16.79 -14.42
N TYR A 210 -5.42 16.47 -13.33
CA TYR A 210 -4.99 15.11 -13.02
C TYR A 210 -6.18 14.14 -12.93
N LEU A 211 -7.19 14.52 -12.15
CA LEU A 211 -8.36 13.68 -11.90
C LEU A 211 -9.18 13.51 -13.17
N LYS A 212 -9.56 14.61 -13.82
CA LYS A 212 -10.49 14.62 -14.95
C LYS A 212 -9.99 13.90 -16.20
N TYR A 213 -8.68 13.97 -16.48
CA TYR A 213 -8.12 13.49 -17.75
C TYR A 213 -7.39 12.16 -17.64
N THR A 214 -7.52 11.43 -16.53
CA THR A 214 -6.94 10.09 -16.42
C THR A 214 -7.76 9.09 -17.25
N LEU A 215 -7.11 8.47 -18.23
CA LEU A 215 -7.73 7.52 -19.17
C LEU A 215 -7.28 6.08 -18.94
N PHE A 216 -8.09 5.10 -19.30
CA PHE A 216 -7.71 3.69 -19.32
C PHE A 216 -8.43 2.93 -20.42
N ILE A 217 -7.97 1.72 -20.74
CA ILE A 217 -8.57 0.86 -21.77
C ILE A 217 -9.20 -0.37 -21.13
N TYR A 218 -10.40 -0.73 -21.59
CA TYR A 218 -11.04 -2.01 -21.28
C TYR A 218 -11.84 -2.49 -22.50
N GLN A 219 -11.68 -3.77 -22.89
CA GLN A 219 -12.40 -4.40 -24.02
C GLN A 219 -12.53 -3.50 -25.25
N ASP A 220 -11.41 -3.03 -25.79
CA ASP A 220 -11.33 -2.17 -27.00
C ASP A 220 -12.03 -0.81 -26.90
N HIS A 221 -12.33 -0.36 -25.69
CA HIS A 221 -12.89 0.95 -25.42
C HIS A 221 -11.98 1.75 -24.47
N ILE A 222 -12.02 3.06 -24.62
CA ILE A 222 -11.29 4.03 -23.82
C ILE A 222 -12.28 4.64 -22.83
N TYR A 223 -11.90 4.64 -21.57
CA TYR A 223 -12.68 5.17 -20.47
C TYR A 223 -11.91 6.25 -19.72
N SER A 224 -12.64 7.17 -19.11
CA SER A 224 -12.16 8.03 -18.01
C SER A 224 -12.87 7.62 -16.72
N PHE A 225 -12.30 7.98 -15.57
CA PHE A 225 -13.09 7.92 -14.34
C PHE A 225 -14.11 9.08 -14.37
N ASN A 226 -15.28 8.88 -13.82
CA ASN A 226 -16.23 9.93 -13.42
C ASN A 226 -16.17 10.13 -11.90
N ARG A 227 -15.94 9.03 -11.19
CA ARG A 227 -15.81 8.95 -9.75
C ARG A 227 -14.61 8.07 -9.43
N GLY A 228 -13.94 8.41 -8.34
CA GLY A 228 -12.81 7.65 -7.86
C GLY A 228 -11.51 7.89 -8.62
N MET A 229 -10.57 7.00 -8.36
CA MET A 229 -9.18 7.10 -8.81
C MET A 229 -8.61 5.70 -9.02
N SER A 230 -7.54 5.59 -9.80
CA SER A 230 -6.81 4.32 -9.90
C SER A 230 -6.23 3.90 -8.54
N ASN A 231 -6.16 2.59 -8.27
CA ASN A 231 -5.61 2.03 -7.03
C ASN A 231 -4.08 1.80 -7.05
N GLN A 232 -3.39 2.24 -8.10
CA GLN A 232 -1.98 1.87 -8.34
C GLN A 232 -0.97 2.99 -8.13
N THR A 233 -1.38 4.25 -8.14
CA THR A 233 -0.43 5.34 -7.89
C THR A 233 -0.34 5.63 -6.39
N HIS A 234 0.89 5.79 -5.88
CA HIS A 234 1.12 6.22 -4.50
C HIS A 234 0.48 7.58 -4.21
N PHE A 235 0.34 8.42 -5.25
CA PHE A 235 -0.35 9.70 -5.15
C PHE A 235 -1.84 9.54 -4.86
N ASN A 236 -2.54 8.60 -5.52
CA ASN A 236 -3.96 8.38 -5.26
C ASN A 236 -4.21 7.90 -3.84
N THR A 237 -3.38 6.98 -3.35
CA THR A 237 -3.42 6.55 -1.94
C THR A 237 -3.24 7.73 -0.98
N LEU A 238 -2.31 8.64 -1.29
CA LEU A 238 -2.08 9.85 -0.50
C LEU A 238 -3.31 10.78 -0.49
N LEU A 239 -3.90 11.02 -1.67
CA LEU A 239 -5.09 11.87 -1.81
C LEU A 239 -6.30 11.27 -1.08
N SER A 240 -6.58 9.99 -1.27
CA SER A 240 -7.69 9.32 -0.59
C SER A 240 -7.51 9.30 0.93
N SER A 241 -6.27 9.12 1.42
CA SER A 241 -5.96 9.19 2.86
C SER A 241 -6.20 10.60 3.43
N LEU A 242 -5.95 11.65 2.63
CA LEU A 242 -6.25 13.02 3.02
C LEU A 242 -7.76 13.30 3.03
N CYS A 243 -8.52 12.73 2.10
CA CYS A 243 -9.98 12.80 2.13
C CYS A 243 -10.58 12.11 3.37
N LEU A 244 -10.02 10.98 3.82
CA LEU A 244 -10.42 10.38 5.10
C LEU A 244 -10.08 11.26 6.29
N TYR A 245 -8.89 11.86 6.27
CA TYR A 245 -8.50 12.79 7.32
C TYR A 245 -9.44 14.00 7.40
N TYR A 246 -9.94 14.50 6.27
CA TYR A 246 -10.97 15.54 6.27
C TYR A 246 -12.18 15.13 7.12
N TRP A 247 -12.65 13.89 7.01
CA TRP A 247 -13.75 13.39 7.85
C TRP A 247 -13.39 13.34 9.33
N ILE A 248 -12.20 12.84 9.64
CA ILE A 248 -11.68 12.82 11.01
C ILE A 248 -11.78 14.23 11.60
N THR A 249 -11.29 15.25 10.90
CA THR A 249 -11.30 16.64 11.39
C THR A 249 -12.69 17.27 11.51
N LYS A 250 -13.72 16.72 10.83
CA LYS A 250 -15.08 17.27 10.82
C LYS A 250 -16.01 16.59 11.82
N LYS A 251 -15.80 15.32 12.11
CA LYS A 251 -16.75 14.51 12.88
C LYS A 251 -16.21 13.97 14.18
N PHE A 252 -14.90 13.84 14.31
CA PHE A 252 -14.32 13.30 15.51
C PHE A 252 -13.87 14.42 16.44
N ASN A 253 -14.13 14.23 17.73
CA ASN A 253 -13.71 15.16 18.77
C ASN A 253 -12.28 14.86 19.21
N ASN A 254 -11.56 15.89 19.69
CA ASN A 254 -10.16 15.78 20.17
C ASN A 254 -9.94 14.78 21.34
N ASN A 255 -11.02 14.25 21.91
CA ASN A 255 -10.97 13.38 23.07
C ASN A 255 -10.75 11.91 22.71
N GLU A 256 -11.10 11.49 21.50
CA GLU A 256 -10.97 10.11 21.03
C GLU A 256 -9.58 9.84 20.47
N PHE A 257 -9.08 8.62 20.70
CA PHE A 257 -7.88 8.17 20.03
C PHE A 257 -8.27 7.58 18.68
N ILE A 258 -7.74 8.12 17.60
CA ILE A 258 -8.11 7.75 16.23
C ILE A 258 -6.84 7.50 15.43
N LEU A 259 -6.86 6.40 14.68
CA LEU A 259 -5.85 6.05 13.71
C LEU A 259 -6.52 5.69 12.39
N GLN A 260 -5.84 5.95 11.29
CA GLN A 260 -6.29 5.57 9.96
C GLN A 260 -5.21 4.75 9.26
N TYR A 261 -5.63 3.62 8.70
CA TYR A 261 -4.93 2.97 7.60
C TYR A 261 -5.46 3.53 6.27
N THR A 262 -4.91 3.06 5.16
CA THR A 262 -5.37 3.47 3.82
C THR A 262 -6.89 3.34 3.68
N ASP A 263 -7.48 2.17 3.92
CA ASP A 263 -8.91 1.89 3.71
C ASP A 263 -9.71 1.66 5.00
N GLU A 264 -9.12 1.91 6.18
CA GLU A 264 -9.74 1.57 7.46
C GLU A 264 -9.50 2.66 8.51
N LEU A 265 -10.54 3.01 9.28
CA LEU A 265 -10.44 3.84 10.47
C LEU A 265 -10.52 2.97 11.73
N PHE A 266 -9.72 3.31 12.72
CA PHE A 266 -9.74 2.74 14.06
C PHE A 266 -9.90 3.85 15.08
N PHE A 267 -10.79 3.68 16.04
CA PHE A 267 -10.87 4.58 17.18
C PHE A 267 -11.39 3.89 18.44
N THR A 268 -11.13 4.53 19.59
CA THR A 268 -11.67 4.10 20.88
C THR A 268 -12.89 4.92 21.28
N TRP A 269 -13.86 4.28 21.91
CA TRP A 269 -15.10 4.90 22.34
C TRP A 269 -15.39 4.62 23.81
N ASN A 270 -15.48 5.68 24.61
CA ASN A 270 -15.66 5.58 26.07
C ASN A 270 -17.10 5.82 26.55
N GLN A 271 -18.03 6.14 25.64
CA GLN A 271 -19.44 6.36 26.00
C GLN A 271 -20.27 5.08 25.84
N SER A 272 -21.57 5.18 26.14
CA SER A 272 -22.50 4.06 25.96
C SER A 272 -22.55 3.58 24.50
N LYS A 273 -22.96 2.32 24.33
CA LYS A 273 -23.20 1.72 23.02
C LYS A 273 -24.30 2.46 22.24
N ASP A 274 -25.30 2.99 22.92
CA ASP A 274 -26.38 3.76 22.29
C ASP A 274 -25.84 5.07 21.71
N ASN A 275 -24.98 5.77 22.44
CA ASN A 275 -24.30 6.97 21.91
C ASN A 275 -23.39 6.62 20.72
N LEU A 276 -22.72 5.46 20.76
CA LEU A 276 -21.93 4.99 19.62
C LEU A 276 -22.82 4.76 18.40
N ASN A 277 -23.96 4.08 18.55
CA ASN A 277 -24.88 3.83 17.44
C ASN A 277 -25.38 5.15 16.84
N THR A 278 -25.82 6.10 17.67
CA THR A 278 -26.21 7.44 17.22
C THR A 278 -25.10 8.16 16.47
N PHE A 279 -23.86 8.08 16.96
CA PHE A 279 -22.70 8.64 16.28
C PHE A 279 -22.44 7.97 14.93
N LEU A 280 -22.48 6.64 14.88
CA LEU A 280 -22.28 5.87 13.65
C LEU A 280 -23.38 6.15 12.61
N ASP A 281 -24.63 6.35 13.03
CA ASP A 281 -25.72 6.71 12.13
C ASP A 281 -25.55 8.15 11.62
N THR A 282 -25.15 9.08 12.48
CA THR A 282 -24.78 10.45 12.07
C THR A 282 -23.59 10.46 11.09
N LEU A 283 -22.63 9.54 11.27
CA LEU A 283 -21.53 9.36 10.34
C LEU A 283 -22.04 8.86 8.98
N LYS A 284 -22.88 7.83 8.94
CA LYS A 284 -23.49 7.33 7.70
C LYS A 284 -24.28 8.41 6.96
N GLU A 285 -25.03 9.25 7.68
CA GLU A 285 -25.75 10.37 7.08
C GLU A 285 -24.82 11.44 6.51
N PHE A 286 -23.74 11.78 7.22
CA PHE A 286 -22.73 12.70 6.70
C PHE A 286 -22.06 12.15 5.44
N PHE A 287 -21.91 10.84 5.38
CA PHE A 287 -21.40 10.11 4.23
C PHE A 287 -22.43 9.94 3.11
N TYR A 288 -23.72 10.23 3.31
CA TYR A 288 -24.75 10.03 2.28
C TYR A 288 -24.53 10.86 1.00
N GLY A 289 -23.79 11.97 1.10
CA GLY A 289 -23.35 12.74 -0.08
C GLY A 289 -22.22 12.08 -0.88
N ASP A 290 -21.59 11.06 -0.33
CA ASP A 290 -20.54 10.25 -0.94
C ASP A 290 -21.06 8.81 -1.14
N TYR A 291 -20.60 8.12 -2.17
CA TYR A 291 -21.03 6.74 -2.40
C TYR A 291 -20.11 5.80 -1.64
N ILE A 292 -20.35 5.60 -0.35
CA ILE A 292 -19.44 4.84 0.52
C ILE A 292 -20.09 3.57 1.01
N ASP A 293 -19.38 2.46 0.84
CA ASP A 293 -19.70 1.18 1.45
C ASP A 293 -18.84 0.98 2.71
N LEU A 294 -19.51 0.97 3.87
CA LEU A 294 -18.87 0.83 5.17
C LEU A 294 -19.17 -0.54 5.79
N LYS A 295 -18.10 -1.21 6.21
CA LYS A 295 -18.17 -2.34 7.12
C LYS A 295 -17.70 -1.91 8.51
N ILE A 296 -18.64 -1.82 9.43
CA ILE A 296 -18.38 -1.37 10.81
C ILE A 296 -18.33 -2.60 11.73
N GLU A 297 -17.28 -2.69 12.53
CA GLU A 297 -17.10 -3.71 13.56
C GLU A 297 -16.72 -3.01 14.87
N TYR A 298 -17.38 -3.34 15.98
CA TYR A 298 -17.02 -2.78 17.27
C TYR A 298 -17.26 -3.76 18.42
N GLY A 299 -16.52 -3.57 19.51
CA GLY A 299 -16.63 -4.37 20.73
C GLY A 299 -15.39 -4.23 21.62
N GLN A 300 -15.30 -5.07 22.65
CA GLN A 300 -14.08 -5.17 23.45
C GLN A 300 -12.95 -5.89 22.69
N LYS A 301 -13.28 -6.60 21.62
CA LYS A 301 -12.38 -7.40 20.79
C LYS A 301 -12.65 -7.10 19.33
N ILE A 302 -11.62 -6.76 18.57
CA ILE A 302 -11.73 -6.54 17.12
C ILE A 302 -10.50 -7.13 16.40
N THR A 303 -10.61 -7.28 15.09
CA THR A 303 -9.45 -7.53 14.22
C THR A 303 -9.29 -6.36 13.28
N ILE A 304 -8.10 -5.78 13.23
CA ILE A 304 -7.71 -4.80 12.21
C ILE A 304 -6.57 -5.37 11.38
N GLN A 305 -6.70 -5.38 10.06
CA GLN A 305 -5.78 -6.08 9.16
C GLN A 305 -5.56 -7.54 9.63
N ASN A 306 -4.37 -7.86 10.15
CA ASN A 306 -4.01 -9.17 10.72
C ASN A 306 -3.71 -9.12 12.23
N ILE A 307 -4.13 -8.05 12.90
CA ILE A 307 -3.88 -7.81 14.32
C ILE A 307 -5.18 -8.04 15.09
N TYR A 308 -5.15 -8.98 16.02
CA TYR A 308 -6.17 -9.13 17.05
C TYR A 308 -5.91 -8.08 18.13
N LEU A 309 -6.96 -7.33 18.48
CA LEU A 309 -6.94 -6.32 19.52
C LEU A 309 -8.04 -6.61 20.53
N GLU A 310 -7.70 -6.51 21.80
CA GLU A 310 -8.62 -6.63 22.91
C GLU A 310 -8.36 -5.54 23.93
N ASN A 311 -9.43 -4.92 24.43
CA ASN A 311 -9.38 -4.11 25.64
C ASN A 311 -9.47 -5.06 26.84
N TYR A 312 -8.31 -5.43 27.38
CA TYR A 312 -8.20 -6.29 28.55
C TYR A 312 -8.09 -5.43 29.80
N HIS A 313 -9.22 -5.20 30.47
CA HIS A 313 -9.33 -4.42 31.71
C HIS A 313 -8.72 -3.01 31.66
N GLY A 314 -8.90 -2.28 30.55
CA GLY A 314 -8.34 -0.94 30.39
C GLY A 314 -6.89 -0.94 29.89
N GLN A 315 -6.42 -2.08 29.36
CA GLN A 315 -5.13 -2.19 28.69
C GLN A 315 -5.28 -2.84 27.32
N PHE A 316 -4.50 -2.41 26.34
CA PHE A 316 -4.47 -3.07 25.04
C PHE A 316 -3.73 -4.40 25.13
N TYR A 317 -4.46 -5.46 24.81
CA TYR A 317 -3.90 -6.74 24.46
C TYR A 317 -3.86 -6.88 22.94
N THR A 318 -2.70 -7.27 22.40
CA THR A 318 -2.47 -7.39 20.96
C THR A 318 -1.85 -8.75 20.65
N ALA A 319 -2.28 -9.34 19.55
CA ALA A 319 -1.72 -10.58 19.02
C ALA A 319 -1.89 -10.63 17.49
N ILE A 320 -1.13 -11.49 16.82
CA ILE A 320 -1.37 -11.77 15.40
C ILE A 320 -2.54 -12.73 15.28
N LYS A 321 -3.52 -12.39 14.44
CA LYS A 321 -4.58 -13.33 14.07
C LYS A 321 -3.95 -14.43 13.22
N SER A 322 -4.21 -15.70 13.54
CA SER A 322 -3.62 -16.87 12.86
C SER A 322 -3.68 -16.71 11.34
N ILE A 323 -2.55 -16.39 10.73
CA ILE A 323 -2.39 -16.34 9.28
C ILE A 323 -1.89 -17.72 8.87
N SER A 324 -2.53 -18.33 7.88
CA SER A 324 -1.86 -19.36 7.08
C SER A 324 -0.66 -18.68 6.40
N MET A 325 0.52 -18.74 7.03
CA MET A 325 1.75 -18.17 6.48
C MET A 325 2.16 -19.05 5.30
N ILE A 326 1.64 -18.74 4.12
CA ILE A 326 2.04 -19.42 2.89
C ILE A 326 3.36 -18.80 2.48
N LEU A 327 4.43 -19.57 2.69
CA LEU A 327 5.72 -19.26 2.13
C LEU A 327 5.65 -19.48 0.63
N PRO A 328 6.24 -18.59 -0.21
CA PRO A 328 6.32 -18.86 -1.62
C PRO A 328 7.04 -20.20 -1.83
N TYR A 329 6.35 -21.14 -2.47
CA TYR A 329 6.87 -22.42 -2.92
C TYR A 329 8.18 -22.20 -3.69
N VAL A 330 9.22 -22.98 -3.39
CA VAL A 330 10.55 -22.79 -3.99
C VAL A 330 10.84 -23.92 -4.97
N THR A 331 10.84 -23.59 -6.25
CA THR A 331 11.81 -24.17 -7.19
C THR A 331 12.87 -23.10 -7.46
N GLY A 332 14.12 -23.34 -7.04
CA GLY A 332 15.30 -22.64 -7.58
C GLY A 332 16.05 -21.63 -6.70
N TYR A 333 15.61 -21.25 -5.48
CA TYR A 333 16.36 -20.31 -4.63
C TYR A 333 16.14 -20.54 -3.12
N PRO A 334 17.09 -21.11 -2.34
CA PRO A 334 16.70 -21.68 -1.04
C PRO A 334 17.07 -20.90 0.24
N LYS A 335 18.06 -19.98 0.28
CA LYS A 335 18.63 -19.53 1.59
C LYS A 335 18.51 -18.02 1.90
N VAL A 336 19.26 -17.13 1.25
CA VAL A 336 19.45 -15.72 1.71
C VAL A 336 18.17 -14.86 1.76
N LYS A 337 17.24 -15.00 0.80
CA LYS A 337 15.97 -14.24 0.80
C LYS A 337 15.05 -14.63 1.96
N TYR A 338 15.15 -15.89 2.41
CA TYR A 338 14.28 -16.46 3.44
C TYR A 338 14.78 -16.16 4.85
N GLN A 339 16.08 -16.01 5.04
CA GLN A 339 16.65 -15.55 6.32
C GLN A 339 16.08 -14.19 6.74
N LYS A 340 16.04 -13.25 5.78
CA LYS A 340 15.47 -11.91 6.01
C LYS A 340 13.97 -12.00 6.31
N TRP A 341 13.23 -12.82 5.57
CA TRP A 341 11.80 -13.02 5.82
C TRP A 341 11.55 -13.61 7.20
N PHE A 342 12.21 -14.71 7.55
CA PHE A 342 12.02 -15.42 8.82
C PHE A 342 12.32 -14.51 10.00
N ARG A 343 13.46 -13.80 9.95
CA ARG A 343 13.81 -12.80 10.94
C ARG A 343 12.80 -11.66 11.01
N SER A 344 12.36 -11.10 9.88
CA SER A 344 11.35 -10.03 9.86
C SER A 344 10.02 -10.50 10.44
N THR A 345 9.61 -11.74 10.16
CA THR A 345 8.43 -12.35 10.74
C THR A 345 8.58 -12.49 12.25
N LEU A 346 9.71 -13.02 12.76
CA LEU A 346 9.98 -13.09 14.21
C LEU A 346 9.94 -11.72 14.89
N ILE A 347 10.58 -10.70 14.31
CA ILE A 347 10.52 -9.32 14.82
C ILE A 347 9.06 -8.87 14.92
N ARG A 348 8.29 -9.08 13.85
CA ARG A 348 6.86 -8.74 13.82
C ARG A 348 6.07 -9.51 14.87
N LEU A 349 6.31 -10.81 15.06
CA LEU A 349 5.65 -11.62 16.10
C LEU A 349 5.87 -11.01 17.49
N ILE A 350 7.11 -10.65 17.82
CA ILE A 350 7.45 -10.08 19.14
C ILE A 350 6.83 -8.70 19.32
N GLN A 351 6.87 -7.85 18.30
CA GLN A 351 6.27 -6.52 18.36
C GLN A 351 4.75 -6.60 18.58
N LEU A 352 4.08 -7.52 17.89
CA LEU A 352 2.61 -7.64 17.91
C LEU A 352 2.06 -8.43 19.09
N SER A 353 2.81 -9.37 19.68
CA SER A 353 2.35 -10.16 20.83
C SER A 353 2.58 -9.43 22.16
N THR A 354 1.52 -9.19 22.94
CA THR A 354 1.64 -8.51 24.24
C THR A 354 2.45 -9.31 25.26
N ASN A 355 2.30 -10.64 25.29
CA ASN A 355 2.99 -11.50 26.25
C ASN A 355 3.78 -12.62 25.56
N TYR A 356 4.62 -13.29 26.34
CA TYR A 356 5.48 -14.37 25.86
C TYR A 356 4.71 -15.62 25.37
N GLN A 357 3.61 -15.98 26.04
CA GLN A 357 2.82 -17.17 25.68
C GLN A 357 2.24 -17.06 24.27
N ASP A 358 1.72 -15.88 23.92
CA ASP A 358 1.20 -15.61 22.59
C ASP A 358 2.30 -15.58 21.53
N PHE A 359 3.43 -14.97 21.84
CA PHE A 359 4.61 -15.05 20.98
C PHE A 359 5.00 -16.51 20.71
N THR A 360 5.08 -17.34 21.75
CA THR A 360 5.45 -18.76 21.63
C THR A 360 4.50 -19.52 20.72
N ARG A 361 3.19 -19.37 20.95
CA ARG A 361 2.16 -20.01 20.11
C ARG A 361 2.29 -19.59 18.65
N GLN A 362 2.47 -18.29 18.39
CA GLN A 362 2.61 -17.78 17.01
C GLN A 362 3.94 -18.20 16.36
N ARG A 363 5.02 -18.29 17.15
CA ARG A 363 6.32 -18.78 16.69
C ARG A 363 6.22 -20.25 16.26
N ILE A 364 5.60 -21.10 17.07
CA ILE A 364 5.35 -22.51 16.73
C ILE A 364 4.50 -22.61 15.45
N ASN A 365 3.44 -21.79 15.31
CA ASN A 365 2.65 -21.76 14.09
C ASN A 365 3.49 -21.38 12.86
N MET A 366 4.41 -20.41 12.98
CA MET A 366 5.35 -20.03 11.93
C MET A 366 6.28 -21.20 11.56
N GLU A 367 6.83 -21.89 12.55
CA GLU A 367 7.70 -23.06 12.35
C GLU A 367 6.96 -24.20 11.62
N ILE A 368 5.72 -24.50 12.02
CA ILE A 368 4.86 -25.49 11.34
C ILE A 368 4.58 -25.05 9.90
N CYS A 369 4.33 -23.76 9.65
CA CYS A 369 4.16 -23.24 8.30
C CYS A 369 5.43 -23.41 7.44
N CYS A 370 6.62 -23.22 8.03
CA CYS A 370 7.89 -23.52 7.35
C CYS A 370 7.99 -25.01 7.02
N LEU A 371 7.76 -25.90 7.97
CA LEU A 371 7.86 -27.35 7.74
C LEU A 371 6.89 -27.82 6.64
N THR A 372 5.63 -27.38 6.70
CA THR A 372 4.60 -27.71 5.70
C THR A 372 4.88 -27.11 4.32
N SER A 373 5.69 -26.06 4.24
CA SER A 373 6.16 -25.45 2.99
C SER A 373 7.45 -26.08 2.44
N GLY A 374 7.95 -27.17 3.06
CA GLY A 374 9.10 -27.93 2.59
C GLY A 374 10.47 -27.50 3.13
N TYR A 375 10.51 -26.63 4.15
CA TYR A 375 11.76 -26.25 4.82
C TYR A 375 12.19 -27.33 5.81
N SER A 376 13.50 -27.58 5.93
CA SER A 376 14.03 -28.53 6.91
C SER A 376 13.99 -27.97 8.33
N HIS A 377 13.92 -28.86 9.32
CA HIS A 377 14.04 -28.48 10.74
C HIS A 377 15.36 -27.76 11.03
N GLU A 378 16.47 -28.27 10.50
CA GLU A 378 17.81 -27.67 10.66
C GLU A 378 17.86 -26.21 10.17
N PHE A 379 17.19 -25.91 9.05
CA PHE A 379 17.09 -24.53 8.56
C PHE A 379 16.38 -23.64 9.57
N ILE A 380 15.25 -24.10 10.13
CA ILE A 380 14.45 -23.34 11.09
C ILE A 380 15.27 -23.09 12.38
N GLU A 381 15.93 -24.11 12.91
CA GLU A 381 16.79 -23.99 14.09
C GLU A 381 17.95 -23.01 13.88
N ASN A 382 18.63 -23.12 12.73
CA ASN A 382 19.72 -22.22 12.37
C ASN A 382 19.24 -20.75 12.29
N GLU A 383 18.08 -20.49 11.70
CA GLU A 383 17.53 -19.13 11.63
C GLU A 383 17.07 -18.58 13.00
N LEU A 384 16.56 -19.45 13.89
CA LEU A 384 16.28 -19.07 15.28
C LEU A 384 17.56 -18.74 16.04
N GLN A 385 18.62 -19.53 15.89
CA GLN A 385 19.93 -19.25 16.49
C GLN A 385 20.52 -17.94 15.96
N ASN A 386 20.44 -17.71 14.64
CA ASN A 386 20.90 -16.46 14.04
C ASN A 386 20.13 -15.24 14.56
N PHE A 387 18.82 -15.36 14.75
CA PHE A 387 18.00 -14.31 15.38
C PHE A 387 18.47 -14.01 16.80
N ASN A 388 18.73 -15.04 17.60
CA ASN A 388 19.20 -14.92 18.98
C ASN A 388 20.56 -14.25 19.08
N CYS A 389 21.52 -14.71 18.27
CA CYS A 389 22.85 -14.11 18.20
C CYS A 389 22.76 -12.64 17.78
N TYR A 390 21.89 -12.32 16.82
CA TYR A 390 21.75 -10.95 16.34
C TYR A 390 21.24 -9.98 17.41
N PHE A 391 20.25 -10.39 18.22
CA PHE A 391 19.70 -9.55 19.28
C PHE A 391 20.35 -9.79 20.65
N ASN A 392 21.39 -10.64 20.71
CA ASN A 392 22.04 -11.10 21.93
C ASN A 392 21.03 -11.57 23.00
N VAL A 393 20.03 -12.35 22.56
CA VAL A 393 19.00 -12.88 23.46
C VAL A 393 19.13 -14.39 23.53
N ASN A 394 19.22 -14.92 24.73
CA ASN A 394 19.17 -16.36 24.93
C ASN A 394 17.70 -16.81 24.96
N ILE A 395 17.22 -17.55 23.95
CA ILE A 395 15.82 -18.03 23.89
C ILE A 395 15.42 -18.80 25.14
N TYR A 396 16.34 -19.52 25.78
CA TYR A 396 16.07 -20.25 27.03
C TYR A 396 15.79 -19.30 28.22
N GLN A 397 16.32 -18.08 28.18
CA GLN A 397 16.01 -17.02 29.15
C GLN A 397 14.70 -16.29 28.82
N ILE A 398 14.34 -16.14 27.54
CA ILE A 398 13.01 -15.65 27.13
C ILE A 398 11.93 -16.65 27.55
N GLN A 399 12.21 -17.95 27.43
CA GLN A 399 11.29 -19.06 27.74
C GLN A 399 10.79 -19.10 29.18
N THR A 400 11.53 -18.48 30.10
CA THR A 400 11.30 -18.59 31.55
C THR A 400 11.05 -17.25 32.22
N ASN A 401 11.14 -16.13 31.49
CA ASN A 401 11.08 -14.80 32.08
C ASN A 401 10.35 -13.78 31.19
N GLU A 402 9.11 -13.46 31.57
CA GLU A 402 8.28 -12.42 30.93
C GLU A 402 8.97 -11.05 30.91
N LEU A 403 9.79 -10.70 31.92
CA LEU A 403 10.50 -9.42 31.94
C LEU A 403 11.53 -9.33 30.82
N ILE A 404 12.24 -10.43 30.51
CA ILE A 404 13.21 -10.48 29.41
C ILE A 404 12.48 -10.35 28.07
N TYR A 405 11.33 -11.00 27.93
CA TYR A 405 10.47 -10.82 26.75
C TYR A 405 10.03 -9.36 26.59
N GLN A 406 9.54 -8.72 27.66
CA GLN A 406 9.13 -7.31 27.61
C GLN A 406 10.30 -6.36 27.30
N GLN A 407 11.50 -6.63 27.81
CA GLN A 407 12.71 -5.88 27.47
C GLN A 407 13.03 -5.99 25.99
N LEU A 408 13.09 -7.22 25.45
CA LEU A 408 13.31 -7.45 24.02
C LEU A 408 12.24 -6.77 23.17
N ARG A 409 10.97 -6.94 23.55
CA ARG A 409 9.85 -6.32 22.86
C ARG A 409 9.96 -4.80 22.87
N SER A 410 10.26 -4.19 24.00
CA SER A 410 10.45 -2.74 24.09
C SER A 410 11.63 -2.25 23.24
N HIS A 411 12.71 -3.03 23.15
CA HIS A 411 13.85 -2.73 22.29
C HIS A 411 13.47 -2.82 20.81
N LEU A 412 12.76 -3.89 20.40
CA LEU A 412 12.29 -4.07 19.03
C LEU A 412 11.22 -3.05 18.63
N LEU A 413 10.41 -2.58 19.58
CA LEU A 413 9.46 -1.49 19.36
C LEU A 413 10.13 -0.11 19.28
N LYS A 414 11.40 -0.01 19.68
CA LYS A 414 12.21 1.21 19.47
C LYS A 414 13.13 1.09 18.27
N PHE A 415 13.21 -0.08 17.65
CA PHE A 415 14.02 -0.34 16.49
C PHE A 415 13.26 0.20 15.27
N PRO A 416 13.61 1.39 14.74
CA PRO A 416 12.91 1.88 13.56
C PRO A 416 13.13 0.88 12.43
N PRO A 417 12.10 0.53 11.63
CA PRO A 417 12.39 -0.01 10.31
C PRO A 417 13.29 1.04 9.65
N ARG A 418 14.54 0.65 9.30
CA ARG A 418 15.47 1.59 8.67
C ARG A 418 14.75 2.16 7.45
N LYS A 419 14.28 3.41 7.54
CA LYS A 419 14.03 4.21 6.34
C LYS A 419 15.36 4.15 5.61
N SER A 420 15.39 3.50 4.44
CA SER A 420 16.58 3.46 3.62
C SER A 420 17.03 4.91 3.48
N SER A 421 18.15 5.26 4.10
CA SER A 421 18.73 6.59 3.94
C SER A 421 18.83 6.86 2.44
N ASN A 422 18.53 8.09 2.02
CA ASN A 422 18.54 8.57 0.63
C ASN A 422 19.89 8.40 -0.11
N SER A 423 20.85 7.69 0.47
CA SER A 423 22.15 7.35 -0.07
C SER A 423 22.28 5.90 -0.56
N ILE A 424 21.20 5.09 -0.57
CA ILE A 424 21.25 3.74 -1.14
C ILE A 424 20.73 3.75 -2.57
N ILE A 425 21.62 3.62 -3.55
CA ILE A 425 21.23 3.39 -4.94
C ILE A 425 21.12 1.88 -5.14
N GLN A 426 19.91 1.42 -5.39
CA GLN A 426 19.64 0.00 -5.61
C GLN A 426 19.65 -0.32 -7.11
N PHE A 427 20.56 -1.19 -7.52
CA PHE A 427 20.57 -1.75 -8.87
C PHE A 427 19.99 -3.16 -8.82
N THR A 428 19.15 -3.48 -9.80
CA THR A 428 18.59 -4.83 -9.94
C THR A 428 19.17 -5.48 -11.19
N TYR A 429 20.01 -6.48 -10.98
CA TYR A 429 20.47 -7.39 -12.02
C TYR A 429 19.38 -8.43 -12.31
N LEU A 430 19.17 -8.72 -13.59
CA LEU A 430 18.28 -9.79 -14.02
C LEU A 430 19.16 -10.97 -14.45
N TYR A 431 19.09 -12.09 -13.72
CA TYR A 431 19.93 -13.29 -13.93
C TYR A 431 19.84 -13.85 -15.35
N ASP A 432 18.75 -13.56 -16.05
CA ASP A 432 18.50 -14.03 -17.42
C ASP A 432 19.46 -13.36 -18.44
N TYR A 433 20.23 -12.35 -18.02
CA TYR A 433 21.28 -11.72 -18.82
C TYR A 433 22.69 -12.25 -18.50
N GLY A 434 22.82 -13.38 -17.79
CA GLY A 434 24.10 -14.10 -17.61
C GLY A 434 24.51 -14.39 -16.15
N PRO A 435 25.80 -14.66 -15.92
CA PRO A 435 26.30 -15.00 -14.60
C PRO A 435 26.37 -13.76 -13.69
N TYR A 436 25.67 -13.79 -12.55
CA TYR A 436 25.69 -12.68 -11.58
C TYR A 436 27.10 -12.29 -11.12
N HIS A 437 28.01 -13.25 -11.00
CA HIS A 437 29.37 -12.97 -10.55
C HIS A 437 30.17 -12.13 -11.56
N GLU A 438 30.05 -12.43 -12.86
CA GLU A 438 30.66 -11.64 -13.93
C GLU A 438 30.05 -10.25 -13.99
N PHE A 439 28.71 -10.15 -13.96
CA PHE A 439 28.03 -8.87 -13.95
C PHE A 439 28.44 -8.03 -12.74
N LYS A 440 28.48 -8.62 -11.54
CA LYS A 440 28.88 -7.92 -10.31
C LYS A 440 30.31 -7.39 -10.43
N ASN A 441 31.25 -8.19 -10.95
CA ASN A 441 32.64 -7.78 -11.11
C ASN A 441 32.77 -6.61 -12.11
N THR A 442 32.12 -6.73 -13.27
CA THR A 442 32.10 -5.69 -14.30
C THR A 442 31.42 -4.42 -13.79
N PHE A 443 30.28 -4.55 -13.13
CA PHE A 443 29.54 -3.44 -12.53
C PHE A 443 30.39 -2.73 -11.46
N SER A 444 31.01 -3.49 -10.55
CA SER A 444 31.88 -2.92 -9.52
C SER A 444 33.07 -2.18 -10.13
N HIS A 445 33.67 -2.73 -11.20
CA HIS A 445 34.74 -2.06 -11.92
C HIS A 445 34.27 -0.75 -12.55
N ILE A 446 33.21 -0.77 -13.37
CA ILE A 446 32.62 0.42 -14.01
C ILE A 446 32.26 1.47 -12.97
N TRP A 447 31.58 1.06 -11.89
CA TRP A 447 31.17 1.97 -10.84
C TRP A 447 32.36 2.61 -10.15
N SER A 448 33.39 1.83 -9.79
CA SER A 448 34.59 2.36 -9.16
C SER A 448 35.32 3.36 -10.05
N THR A 449 35.43 3.07 -11.35
CA THR A 449 36.04 3.96 -12.35
C THR A 449 35.24 5.26 -12.47
N TYR A 450 33.91 5.18 -12.55
CA TYR A 450 33.03 6.33 -12.64
C TYR A 450 33.11 7.21 -11.37
N THR A 451 33.02 6.63 -10.17
CA THR A 451 33.12 7.40 -8.92
C THR A 451 34.48 8.05 -8.74
N ASN A 452 35.56 7.37 -9.13
CA ASN A 452 36.91 7.94 -9.07
C ASN A 452 37.09 9.13 -10.03
N SER A 453 36.36 9.12 -11.15
CA SER A 453 36.38 10.22 -12.11
C SER A 453 35.51 11.42 -11.71
N HIS A 454 34.66 11.31 -10.69
CA HIS A 454 33.69 12.34 -10.28
C HIS A 454 33.78 12.65 -8.78
N ALA A 455 34.59 13.66 -8.43
CA ALA A 455 34.91 14.03 -7.04
C ALA A 455 33.71 14.41 -6.17
N THR A 456 32.59 14.83 -6.76
CA THR A 456 31.35 15.13 -6.04
C THR A 456 30.65 13.87 -5.53
N LEU A 457 30.76 12.76 -6.25
CA LEU A 457 30.16 11.47 -5.87
C LEU A 457 31.03 10.70 -4.88
N SER A 458 32.36 10.87 -4.93
CA SER A 458 33.27 10.24 -3.97
C SER A 458 33.13 10.82 -2.55
N SER A 459 32.71 12.08 -2.43
CA SER A 459 32.45 12.72 -1.12
C SER A 459 31.08 12.35 -0.52
N GLN A 460 30.13 11.89 -1.34
CA GLN A 460 28.84 11.39 -0.86
C GLN A 460 28.97 9.90 -0.52
N GLN A 461 28.68 9.50 0.72
CA GLN A 461 28.70 8.09 1.15
C GLN A 461 27.54 7.28 0.53
N ILE A 462 27.51 7.17 -0.79
CA ILE A 462 26.51 6.43 -1.55
C ILE A 462 26.81 4.94 -1.42
N LYS A 463 25.88 4.19 -0.82
CA LYS A 463 25.96 2.73 -0.74
C LYS A 463 25.21 2.13 -1.93
N ILE A 464 25.91 1.39 -2.78
CA ILE A 464 25.21 0.60 -3.78
C ILE A 464 24.76 -0.73 -3.20
N LEU A 465 23.50 -1.05 -3.45
CA LEU A 465 22.97 -2.39 -3.27
C LEU A 465 22.71 -3.02 -4.64
N LEU A 466 23.53 -4.00 -5.02
CA LEU A 466 23.30 -4.83 -6.20
C LEU A 466 22.42 -6.02 -5.78
N ASN A 467 21.19 -6.05 -6.28
CA ASN A 467 20.25 -7.15 -6.05
C ASN A 467 20.09 -7.98 -7.31
N ALA A 468 20.10 -9.30 -7.20
CA ALA A 468 19.76 -10.18 -8.31
C ALA A 468 18.28 -10.59 -8.25
N LYS A 469 17.58 -10.46 -9.37
CA LYS A 469 16.22 -10.95 -9.61
C LYS A 469 16.23 -11.84 -10.87
N HIS A 470 15.26 -12.74 -10.97
CA HIS A 470 14.88 -13.30 -12.27
C HIS A 470 13.69 -12.50 -12.79
N LEU A 471 13.61 -12.35 -14.11
CA LEU A 471 12.53 -11.65 -14.80
C LEU A 471 11.22 -12.47 -14.80
N PHE A 472 11.27 -13.72 -14.36
CA PHE A 472 10.09 -14.54 -14.14
C PHE A 472 9.34 -14.08 -12.89
N SER A 473 8.49 -13.07 -13.07
CA SER A 473 7.18 -13.18 -12.41
C SER A 473 6.50 -14.39 -13.05
N LEU A 474 5.88 -15.26 -12.26
CA LEU A 474 5.04 -16.33 -12.80
C LEU A 474 4.02 -15.78 -13.82
N ASN A 475 3.61 -14.50 -13.67
CA ASN A 475 2.76 -13.81 -14.63
C ASN A 475 3.42 -13.66 -16.01
N ASN A 476 4.72 -13.39 -16.15
CA ASN A 476 5.35 -13.31 -17.47
C ASN A 476 5.47 -14.67 -18.16
N LEU A 477 5.69 -15.75 -17.39
CA LEU A 477 5.61 -17.14 -17.89
C LEU A 477 4.19 -17.55 -18.29
N LEU A 478 3.17 -16.87 -17.75
CA LEU A 478 1.76 -17.10 -18.03
C LEU A 478 1.15 -16.08 -19.02
N VAL A 479 1.84 -14.99 -19.34
CA VAL A 479 1.36 -13.90 -20.22
C VAL A 479 2.06 -13.94 -21.58
N GLN A 480 3.22 -14.58 -21.72
CA GLN A 480 3.86 -14.78 -23.02
C GLN A 480 3.19 -15.88 -23.85
N ASN A 481 1.99 -15.56 -24.34
CA ASN A 481 1.57 -15.93 -25.69
C ASN A 481 1.78 -14.68 -26.57
N LYS A 482 2.95 -14.57 -27.20
CA LYS A 482 3.00 -13.99 -28.54
C LYS A 482 3.26 -15.18 -29.47
N ILE A 483 2.17 -15.75 -29.98
CA ILE A 483 2.18 -16.42 -31.28
C ILE A 483 2.10 -15.31 -32.32
#